data_AF-A0A9W7YCW4-F1
#
_entry.id   AF-A0A9W7YCW4-F1
#
_cell.length_a   1.000
_cell.length_b   1.000
_cell.length_c   1.000
_cell.angle_alpha   90.00
_cell.angle_beta   90.00
_cell.angle_gamma   90.00
#
_symmetry.space_group_name_H-M   'P 1'
#
loop_
_entity.id
_entity.type
_entity.pdbx_description
1 polymer ?
#
loop_
_entity_poly.entity_id
_entity_poly.type
_entity_poly.pdbx_seq_one_letter_code
_entity_poly.pdbx_strand_id
1 'polypeptide(L)'
;MDDELTAKAAGTQVDRVTQLQDSIDEQCRMLFSSLHYLHKKAGMVQVAPEIPVTQQNEGADSADEFSLRTRDIATDICRQAKKIDALIESLPGVAVSEREQEEDFARLSAENEAATNELREASARAQAMLKSLTESLRTIADNAGQA
;
A
#
# COMPACT_ATOMS: atom_id res chain seq x y z
N MET A 1 -16.72 7.75 -13.88
CA MET A 1 -15.64 8.22 -12.97
C MET A 1 -15.10 7.07 -12.13
N ASP A 2 -15.66 5.86 -12.29
CA ASP A 2 -15.45 4.72 -11.40
C ASP A 2 -14.36 3.76 -11.88
N ASP A 3 -14.03 3.77 -13.18
CA ASP A 3 -13.05 2.85 -13.80
C ASP A 3 -11.58 3.22 -13.49
N GLU A 4 -11.32 4.50 -13.22
CA GLU A 4 -10.01 4.97 -12.73
C GLU A 4 -9.80 4.63 -11.24
N LEU A 5 -10.90 4.48 -10.46
CA LEU A 5 -10.86 4.07 -9.06
C LEU A 5 -10.57 2.57 -8.91
N THR A 6 -11.08 1.72 -9.79
CA THR A 6 -10.93 0.26 -9.73
C THR A 6 -9.54 -0.19 -10.18
N ALA A 7 -8.99 0.38 -11.27
CA ALA A 7 -7.61 0.11 -11.68
C ALA A 7 -6.59 0.62 -10.64
N LYS A 8 -6.86 1.78 -10.03
CA LYS A 8 -6.09 2.27 -8.88
C LYS A 8 -6.21 1.33 -7.68
N ALA A 9 -7.37 0.73 -7.43
CA ALA A 9 -7.58 -0.24 -6.36
C ALA A 9 -6.79 -1.55 -6.57
N ALA A 10 -6.65 -2.04 -7.81
CA ALA A 10 -5.85 -3.23 -8.15
C ALA A 10 -4.32 -2.98 -8.02
N GLY A 11 -3.84 -1.80 -8.45
CA GLY A 11 -2.46 -1.36 -8.18
C GLY A 11 -2.20 -1.13 -6.68
N THR A 12 -3.21 -0.64 -5.96
CA THR A 12 -3.17 -0.48 -4.48
C THR A 12 -3.26 -1.84 -3.76
N GLN A 13 -3.86 -2.86 -4.38
CA GLN A 13 -4.03 -4.23 -3.85
C GLN A 13 -2.68 -4.92 -3.65
N VAL A 14 -1.87 -4.97 -4.70
CA VAL A 14 -0.51 -5.56 -4.67
C VAL A 14 0.41 -4.75 -3.75
N ASP A 15 0.23 -3.44 -3.73
CA ASP A 15 0.96 -2.54 -2.84
C ASP A 15 0.62 -2.81 -1.35
N ARG A 16 -0.64 -3.05 -0.99
CA ARG A 16 -1.04 -3.36 0.41
C ARG A 16 -0.49 -4.68 0.92
N VAL A 17 -0.48 -5.73 0.10
CA VAL A 17 0.10 -7.02 0.48
C VAL A 17 1.61 -6.88 0.68
N THR A 18 2.29 -6.13 -0.20
CA THR A 18 3.72 -5.83 -0.05
C THR A 18 4.00 -5.01 1.21
N GLN A 19 3.19 -3.97 1.49
CA GLN A 19 3.28 -3.17 2.71
C GLN A 19 3.06 -3.98 3.99
N LEU A 20 2.18 -4.98 3.95
CA LEU A 20 1.96 -5.90 5.06
C LEU A 20 3.20 -6.76 5.29
N GLN A 21 3.79 -7.32 4.23
CA GLN A 21 5.04 -8.08 4.31
C GLN A 21 6.16 -7.24 4.92
N ASP A 22 6.37 -6.01 4.41
CA ASP A 22 7.39 -5.10 4.93
C ASP A 22 7.15 -4.77 6.41
N SER A 23 5.89 -4.58 6.81
CA SER A 23 5.52 -4.27 8.19
C SER A 23 5.77 -5.44 9.15
N ILE A 24 5.56 -6.68 8.68
CA ILE A 24 5.88 -7.91 9.42
C ILE A 24 7.40 -8.08 9.56
N ASP A 25 8.17 -7.86 8.47
CA ASP A 25 9.62 -7.93 8.51
C ASP A 25 10.23 -6.87 9.43
N GLU A 26 9.67 -5.65 9.42
CA GLU A 26 10.00 -4.60 10.38
C GLU A 26 9.70 -5.03 11.82
N GLN A 27 8.54 -5.66 12.08
CA GLN A 27 8.22 -6.16 13.42
C GLN A 27 9.20 -7.24 13.89
N CYS A 28 9.56 -8.18 13.02
CA CYS A 28 10.58 -9.21 13.32
C CYS A 28 11.94 -8.58 13.66
N ARG A 29 12.36 -7.56 12.90
CA ARG A 29 13.59 -6.81 13.17
C ARG A 29 13.53 -6.11 14.53
N MET A 30 12.43 -5.43 14.85
CA MET A 30 12.26 -4.79 16.15
C MET A 30 12.29 -5.79 17.30
N LEU A 31 11.67 -6.96 17.16
CA LEU A 31 11.71 -8.02 18.17
C LEU A 31 13.14 -8.51 18.40
N PHE A 32 13.89 -8.81 17.34
CA PHE A 32 15.28 -9.23 17.47
C PHE A 32 16.16 -8.14 18.08
N SER A 33 16.04 -6.89 17.61
CA SER A 33 16.78 -5.75 18.16
C SER A 33 16.42 -5.47 19.62
N SER A 34 15.16 -5.64 20.01
CA SER A 34 14.72 -5.50 21.40
C SER A 34 15.35 -6.54 22.31
N LEU A 35 15.38 -7.80 21.87
CA LEU A 35 16.01 -8.89 22.62
C LEU A 35 17.52 -8.65 22.74
N HIS A 36 18.16 -8.19 21.67
CA HIS A 36 19.57 -7.84 21.68
C HIS A 36 19.86 -6.70 22.67
N TYR A 37 19.04 -5.65 22.67
CA TYR A 37 19.15 -4.54 23.61
C TYR A 37 18.97 -5.02 25.05
N LEU A 38 17.90 -5.76 25.36
CA LEU A 38 17.64 -6.31 26.69
C LEU A 38 18.82 -7.15 27.19
N HIS A 39 19.36 -8.02 26.35
CA HIS A 39 20.48 -8.88 26.72
C HIS A 39 21.79 -8.11 26.92
N LYS A 40 22.08 -7.10 26.10
CA LYS A 40 23.33 -6.34 26.18
C LYS A 40 23.33 -5.26 27.25
N LYS A 41 22.16 -4.66 27.50
CA LYS A 41 22.02 -3.44 28.33
C LYS A 41 21.42 -3.69 29.71
N ALA A 42 20.96 -4.91 29.99
CA ALA A 42 20.53 -5.28 31.34
C ALA A 42 21.71 -5.22 32.33
N GLY A 43 21.48 -4.54 33.44
CA GLY A 43 22.35 -4.61 34.62
C GLY A 43 22.18 -5.94 35.35
N MET A 44 23.23 -6.35 36.06
CA MET A 44 23.16 -7.52 36.95
C MET A 44 22.39 -7.15 38.22
N VAL A 45 21.41 -7.97 38.61
CA VAL A 45 20.60 -7.75 39.81
C VAL A 45 21.00 -8.77 40.87
N GLN A 46 21.12 -8.32 42.12
CA GLN A 46 21.40 -9.21 43.24
C GLN A 46 20.15 -10.06 43.55
N VAL A 47 20.26 -11.37 43.39
CA VAL A 47 19.15 -12.31 43.62
C VAL A 47 19.08 -12.77 45.09
N ALA A 48 20.22 -12.84 45.77
CA ALA A 48 20.33 -13.24 47.17
C ALA A 48 21.09 -12.17 47.98
N PRO A 49 20.56 -11.69 49.13
CA PRO A 49 21.22 -10.66 49.96
C PRO A 49 22.63 -11.06 50.43
N GLU A 50 22.82 -12.37 50.62
CA GLU A 50 24.03 -13.01 51.12
C GLU A 50 25.18 -13.02 50.08
N ILE A 51 24.86 -12.91 48.80
CA ILE A 51 25.82 -13.08 47.69
C ILE A 51 25.95 -11.74 46.98
N PRO A 52 27.05 -10.98 47.20
CA PRO A 52 27.27 -9.73 46.49
C PRO A 52 27.50 -9.98 44.99
N VAL A 53 27.06 -9.04 44.15
CA VAL A 53 27.28 -9.09 42.71
C VAL A 53 28.78 -8.87 42.43
N THR A 54 29.47 -9.92 42.01
CA THR A 54 30.92 -9.91 41.77
C THR A 54 31.33 -9.44 40.37
N GLN A 55 30.39 -9.42 39.42
CA GLN A 55 30.60 -8.92 38.07
C GLN A 55 29.51 -7.92 37.69
N GLN A 56 29.92 -6.76 37.20
CA GLN A 56 29.03 -5.77 36.62
C GLN A 56 29.10 -5.87 35.09
N ASN A 57 27.95 -5.66 34.44
CA ASN A 57 27.92 -5.48 33.00
C ASN A 57 28.40 -4.05 32.70
N GLU A 58 29.65 -3.90 32.24
CA GLU A 58 30.25 -2.60 31.91
C GLU A 58 29.49 -1.85 30.80
N GLY A 59 28.70 -2.57 30.00
CA GLY A 59 27.85 -1.99 28.95
C GLY A 59 26.42 -1.69 29.39
N ALA A 60 26.04 -1.95 30.65
CA ALA A 60 24.67 -1.75 31.13
C ALA A 60 24.28 -0.28 31.17
N ASP A 61 23.02 -0.02 30.85
CA ASP A 61 22.43 1.31 31.04
C ASP A 61 22.01 1.47 32.52
N SER A 62 21.77 2.70 32.97
CA SER A 62 21.22 2.92 34.31
C SER A 62 19.83 2.30 34.44
N ALA A 63 19.39 1.96 35.65
CA ALA A 63 18.09 1.32 35.87
C ALA A 63 16.92 2.15 35.31
N ASP A 64 16.99 3.47 35.45
CA ASP A 64 15.98 4.41 34.94
C ASP A 64 15.99 4.47 33.41
N GLU A 65 17.17 4.57 32.79
CA GLU A 65 17.31 4.57 31.33
C GLU A 65 16.87 3.25 30.71
N PHE A 66 17.25 2.12 31.32
CA PHE A 66 16.88 0.78 30.87
C PHE A 66 15.37 0.56 30.95
N SER A 67 14.73 1.00 32.04
CA SER A 67 13.28 0.92 32.22
C SER A 67 12.55 1.79 31.19
N LEU A 68 13.02 3.02 30.99
CA LEU A 68 12.48 3.95 30.01
C LEU A 68 12.58 3.37 28.58
N ARG A 69 13.77 2.93 28.19
CA ARG A 69 14.04 2.34 26.86
C ARG A 69 13.22 1.08 26.63
N THR A 70 13.09 0.22 27.63
CA THR A 70 12.29 -1.01 27.53
C THR A 70 10.82 -0.69 27.31
N ARG A 71 10.28 0.32 28.01
CA ARG A 71 8.90 0.77 27.83
C ARG A 71 8.68 1.36 26.44
N ASP A 72 9.63 2.15 25.93
CA ASP A 72 9.54 2.74 24.60
C ASP A 72 9.55 1.65 23.51
N ILE A 73 10.47 0.69 23.61
CA ILE A 73 10.53 -0.49 22.74
C ILE A 73 9.21 -1.27 22.76
N ALA A 74 8.66 -1.55 23.94
CA ALA A 74 7.38 -2.26 24.06
C ALA A 74 6.23 -1.47 23.40
N THR A 75 6.22 -0.15 23.59
CA THR A 75 5.23 0.74 22.98
C THR A 75 5.31 0.72 21.46
N ASP A 76 6.52 0.75 20.90
CA ASP A 76 6.75 0.73 19.46
C ASP A 76 6.35 -0.60 18.84
N ILE A 77 6.68 -1.73 19.49
CA ILE A 77 6.23 -3.07 19.06
C ILE A 77 4.70 -3.16 19.04
N CYS A 78 4.03 -2.67 20.09
CA CYS A 78 2.57 -2.64 20.15
C CYS A 78 1.96 -1.73 19.07
N ARG A 79 2.60 -0.59 18.78
CA ARG A 79 2.13 0.31 17.71
C ARG A 79 2.25 -0.36 16.34
N GLN A 80 3.34 -1.06 16.08
CA GLN A 80 3.51 -1.80 14.83
C GLN A 80 2.51 -2.96 14.71
N ALA A 81 2.21 -3.67 15.80
CA ALA A 81 1.18 -4.71 15.80
C ALA A 81 -0.18 -4.14 15.37
N LYS A 82 -0.59 -2.99 15.94
CA LYS A 82 -1.82 -2.31 15.54
C LYS A 82 -1.81 -1.84 14.07
N LYS A 83 -0.65 -1.43 13.56
CA LYS A 83 -0.50 -1.08 12.13
C LYS A 83 -0.73 -2.32 11.25
N ILE A 84 -0.18 -3.47 11.64
CA ILE A 84 -0.39 -4.74 10.96
C ILE A 84 -1.87 -5.12 10.98
N ASP A 85 -2.54 -5.02 12.13
CA ASP A 85 -3.99 -5.29 12.25
C ASP A 85 -4.80 -4.39 11.30
N ALA A 86 -4.52 -3.09 11.29
CA ALA A 86 -5.17 -2.15 10.39
C ALA A 86 -4.89 -2.48 8.90
N LEU A 87 -3.67 -2.91 8.57
CA LEU A 87 -3.33 -3.35 7.21
C LEU A 87 -4.13 -4.58 6.81
N ILE A 88 -4.28 -5.56 7.70
CA ILE A 88 -5.07 -6.79 7.49
C ILE A 88 -6.55 -6.45 7.27
N GLU A 89 -7.14 -5.60 8.12
CA GLU A 89 -8.53 -5.14 7.95
C GLU A 89 -8.72 -4.38 6.63
N SER A 90 -7.68 -3.70 6.18
CA SER A 90 -7.68 -2.95 4.95
C SER A 90 -7.36 -3.81 3.72
N LEU A 91 -7.15 -5.12 3.86
CA LEU A 91 -6.85 -6.00 2.73
C LEU A 91 -8.06 -6.10 1.81
N PRO A 92 -7.96 -5.58 0.59
CA PRO A 92 -9.04 -5.64 -0.39
C PRO A 92 -9.29 -7.10 -0.82
N GLY A 93 -10.56 -7.48 -0.90
CA GLY A 93 -10.96 -8.85 -1.29
C GLY A 93 -10.96 -9.87 -0.15
N VAL A 94 -10.56 -9.52 1.08
CA VAL A 94 -10.57 -10.45 2.23
C VAL A 94 -11.97 -10.96 2.60
N ALA A 95 -13.01 -10.22 2.20
CA ALA A 95 -14.42 -10.53 2.47
C ALA A 95 -15.18 -11.14 1.28
N VAL A 96 -14.55 -11.27 0.11
CA VAL A 96 -15.19 -11.67 -1.15
C VAL A 96 -14.63 -13.02 -1.59
N SER A 97 -15.50 -13.95 -1.98
CA SER A 97 -15.06 -15.25 -2.48
C SER A 97 -14.41 -15.15 -3.88
N GLU A 98 -13.52 -16.08 -4.21
CA GLU A 98 -12.87 -16.14 -5.54
C GLU A 98 -13.90 -16.15 -6.67
N ARG A 99 -14.97 -16.94 -6.53
CA ARG A 99 -16.08 -16.98 -7.50
C ARG A 99 -16.75 -15.62 -7.71
N GLU A 100 -17.01 -14.88 -6.63
CA GLU A 100 -17.60 -13.53 -6.75
C GLU A 100 -16.62 -12.55 -7.42
N GLN A 101 -15.32 -12.67 -7.15
CA GLN A 101 -14.29 -11.87 -7.81
C GLN A 101 -14.20 -12.19 -9.31
N GLU A 102 -14.30 -13.46 -9.70
CA GLU A 102 -14.34 -13.89 -11.09
C GLU A 102 -15.58 -13.37 -11.83
N GLU A 103 -16.76 -13.44 -11.19
CA GLU A 103 -18.01 -12.90 -11.73
C GLU A 103 -17.92 -11.39 -11.94
N ASP A 104 -17.37 -10.67 -10.96
CA ASP A 104 -17.11 -9.24 -11.07
C ASP A 104 -16.11 -8.92 -12.19
N PHE A 105 -15.05 -9.71 -12.33
CA PHE A 105 -14.07 -9.55 -13.40
C PHE A 105 -14.70 -9.77 -14.78
N ALA A 106 -15.52 -10.81 -14.94
CA ALA A 106 -16.22 -11.09 -16.19
C ALA A 106 -17.18 -9.96 -16.57
N ARG A 107 -17.93 -9.43 -15.59
CA ARG A 107 -18.81 -8.28 -15.77
C ARG A 107 -18.03 -7.03 -16.18
N LEU A 108 -16.97 -6.68 -15.45
CA LEU A 108 -16.13 -5.53 -15.76
C LEU A 108 -15.50 -5.66 -17.15
N SER A 109 -15.05 -6.86 -17.52
CA SER A 109 -14.49 -7.11 -18.86
C SER A 109 -15.52 -6.84 -19.96
N ALA A 110 -16.77 -7.27 -19.78
CA ALA A 110 -17.84 -7.03 -20.74
C ALA A 110 -18.20 -5.53 -20.83
N GLU A 111 -18.28 -4.85 -19.67
CA GLU A 111 -18.52 -3.40 -19.62
C GLU A 111 -17.40 -2.62 -20.32
N ASN A 112 -16.14 -3.00 -20.12
CA ASN A 112 -14.98 -2.36 -20.75
C ASN A 112 -14.97 -2.55 -22.27
N GLU A 113 -15.34 -3.74 -22.75
CA GLU A 113 -15.45 -4.03 -24.17
C GLU A 113 -16.55 -3.17 -24.83
N ALA A 114 -17.72 -3.08 -24.18
CA ALA A 114 -18.82 -2.24 -24.65
C ALA A 114 -18.42 -0.76 -24.71
N ALA A 115 -17.82 -0.23 -23.64
CA ALA A 115 -17.33 1.14 -23.59
C ALA A 115 -16.25 1.43 -24.64
N THR A 116 -15.35 0.49 -24.87
CA THR A 116 -14.31 0.59 -25.92
C THR A 116 -14.93 0.66 -27.32
N ASN A 117 -15.96 -0.15 -27.59
CA ASN A 117 -16.66 -0.13 -28.87
C ASN A 117 -17.42 1.19 -29.07
N GLU A 118 -18.12 1.67 -28.04
CA GLU A 118 -18.78 2.98 -28.09
C GLU A 118 -17.79 4.11 -28.36
N LEU A 119 -16.63 4.09 -27.70
CA LEU A 119 -15.55 5.05 -27.92
C LEU A 119 -15.03 4.99 -29.36
N ARG A 120 -14.83 3.79 -29.92
CA ARG A 120 -14.41 3.62 -31.33
C ARG A 120 -15.42 4.22 -32.29
N GLU A 121 -16.71 3.95 -32.09
CA GLU A 121 -17.76 4.49 -32.94
C GLU A 121 -17.85 6.02 -32.84
N ALA A 122 -17.81 6.57 -31.62
CA ALA A 122 -17.81 8.01 -31.39
C ALA A 122 -16.61 8.69 -32.07
N SER A 123 -15.43 8.08 -31.97
CA SER A 123 -14.20 8.55 -32.63
C SER A 123 -14.34 8.50 -34.16
N ALA A 124 -14.87 7.41 -34.72
CA ALA A 124 -15.11 7.29 -36.16
C ALA A 124 -16.09 8.36 -36.67
N ARG A 125 -17.18 8.61 -35.94
CA ARG A 125 -18.14 9.69 -36.25
C ARG A 125 -17.48 11.07 -36.21
N ALA A 126 -16.68 11.34 -35.18
CA ALA A 126 -15.96 12.61 -35.05
C ALA A 126 -14.97 12.83 -36.21
N GLN A 127 -14.21 11.81 -36.60
CA GLN A 127 -13.29 11.87 -37.75
C GLN A 127 -14.03 12.11 -39.07
N ALA A 128 -15.17 11.46 -39.28
CA ALA A 128 -15.99 11.67 -40.48
C ALA A 128 -16.55 13.11 -40.55
N MET A 129 -17.04 13.65 -39.43
CA MET A 129 -17.48 15.05 -39.37
C MET A 129 -16.35 16.03 -39.63
N LEU A 130 -15.16 15.80 -39.04
CA LEU A 130 -13.98 16.64 -39.29
C LEU A 130 -13.56 16.63 -40.77
N LYS A 131 -13.61 15.47 -41.41
CA LYS A 131 -13.33 15.35 -42.85
C LYS A 131 -14.31 16.17 -43.69
N SER A 132 -15.61 16.03 -43.43
CA SER A 132 -16.66 16.78 -44.14
C SER A 132 -16.56 18.29 -43.91
N LEU A 133 -16.25 18.73 -42.69
CA LEU A 133 -16.00 20.14 -42.37
C LEU A 133 -14.79 20.68 -43.13
N THR A 134 -13.69 19.92 -43.15
CA THR A 134 -12.47 20.29 -43.87
C THR A 134 -12.71 20.39 -45.38
N GLU A 135 -13.44 19.44 -45.96
CA GLU A 135 -13.83 19.47 -47.38
C GLU A 135 -14.69 20.70 -47.69
N SER A 136 -15.69 21.00 -46.86
CA SER A 136 -16.56 22.17 -47.04
C SER A 136 -15.78 23.49 -46.95
N LEU A 137 -14.87 23.62 -45.98
CA LEU A 137 -14.00 24.79 -45.86
C LEU A 137 -13.08 24.94 -47.08
N ARG A 138 -12.57 23.83 -47.62
CA ARG A 138 -11.73 23.83 -48.81
C ARG A 138 -12.50 24.29 -50.05
N THR A 139 -13.72 23.80 -50.25
CA THR A 139 -14.59 24.25 -51.34
C THR A 139 -14.94 25.74 -51.23
N ILE A 140 -15.20 26.25 -50.01
CA ILE A 140 -15.42 27.69 -49.80
C ILE A 140 -14.16 28.49 -50.13
N ALA A 141 -12.98 28.04 -49.70
CA ALA A 141 -11.71 28.69 -50.01
C ALA A 141 -11.41 28.70 -51.52
N ASP A 142 -11.65 27.59 -52.21
CA ASP A 142 -11.42 27.47 -53.66
C ASP A 142 -12.40 28.35 -54.45
N ASN A 143 -13.67 28.45 -54.03
CA ASN A 143 -14.66 29.35 -54.65
C ASN A 143 -14.36 30.83 -54.38
N ALA A 144 -13.85 31.18 -53.20
CA ALA A 144 -13.47 32.55 -52.86
C ALA A 144 -12.21 33.03 -53.62
N GLY A 145 -11.34 32.11 -54.08
CA GLY A 145 -10.17 32.43 -54.89
C GLY A 145 -10.43 32.57 -56.40
N GLN A 146 -11.64 32.27 -56.87
CA GLN A 146 -12.04 32.36 -58.29
C GLN A 146 -12.90 33.61 -58.61
N ALA A 147 -13.18 34.45 -57.61
CA ALA A 147 -13.81 35.77 -57.76
C ALA A 147 -12.76 36.88 -57.67
#